data_AF-A0A956W8X4-F1
#
_entry.id   AF-A0A956W8X4-F1
#
_cell.length_a   1.000
_cell.length_b   1.000
_cell.length_c   1.000
_cell.angle_alpha   90.00
_cell.angle_beta   90.00
_cell.angle_gamma   90.00
#
_symmetry.space_group_name_H-M   'P 1'
#
loop_
_entity.id
_entity.type
_entity.pdbx_description
1 polymer ?
#
loop_
_entity_poly.entity_id
_entity_poly.type
_entity_poly.pdbx_seq_one_letter_code
_entity_poly.pdbx_strand_id
1 'polypeptide(L)'
;MRDLGRMAYGRAFDVQRETHGGVLAARERGDECVGTVLLVEHDPAVITVSRRQGARAHLVADDGMLSRAGVEVCETDRGGDITYH
;
A
#
# COMPACT_ATOMS: atom_id res chain seq x y z
N MET A 1 13.78 6.34 9.82
CA MET A 1 13.44 6.30 8.39
C MET A 1 14.10 5.08 7.77
N ARG A 2 13.40 4.34 6.91
CA ARG A 2 13.90 3.12 6.28
C ARG A 2 13.53 3.13 4.79
N ASP A 3 14.53 2.94 3.95
CA ASP A 3 14.36 2.80 2.50
C ASP A 3 14.16 1.31 2.15
N LEU A 4 13.06 1.00 1.47
CA LEU A 4 12.70 -0.35 1.03
C LEU A 4 13.13 -0.60 -0.43
N GLY A 5 13.56 0.42 -1.17
CA GLY A 5 13.85 0.32 -2.59
C GLY A 5 12.59 0.02 -3.41
N ARG A 6 12.73 -0.88 -4.40
CA ARG A 6 11.64 -1.33 -5.27
C ARG A 6 11.04 -2.65 -4.78
N MET A 7 9.72 -2.71 -4.63
CA MET A 7 9.02 -3.97 -4.34
C MET A 7 7.52 -3.92 -4.67
N ALA A 8 6.94 -5.10 -4.89
CA ALA A 8 5.50 -5.25 -5.08
C ALA A 8 4.70 -4.68 -3.90
N TYR A 9 3.54 -4.10 -4.19
CA TYR A 9 2.67 -3.46 -3.22
C TYR A 9 2.35 -4.34 -2.01
N GLY A 10 1.99 -5.60 -2.25
CA GLY A 10 1.67 -6.55 -1.18
C GLY A 10 2.80 -6.74 -0.18
N ARG A 11 4.05 -6.82 -0.66
CA ARG A 11 5.24 -6.97 0.20
C ARG A 11 5.51 -5.70 1.01
N ALA A 12 5.32 -4.54 0.41
CA ALA A 12 5.44 -3.26 1.12
C ALA A 12 4.34 -3.12 2.19
N PHE A 13 3.12 -3.57 1.89
CA PHE A 13 2.00 -3.57 2.83
C PHE A 13 2.25 -4.49 4.02
N ASP A 14 2.87 -5.66 3.81
CA ASP A 14 3.29 -6.54 4.92
C ASP A 14 4.30 -5.84 5.83
N VAL A 15 5.31 -5.17 5.26
CA VAL A 15 6.29 -4.38 6.03
C VAL A 15 5.62 -3.24 6.80
N GLN A 16 4.63 -2.58 6.20
CA GLN A 16 3.84 -1.55 6.86
C GLN A 16 3.10 -2.10 8.08
N ARG A 17 2.44 -3.25 7.95
CA ARG A 17 1.69 -3.90 9.04
C ARG A 17 2.60 -4.36 10.17
N GLU A 18 3.76 -4.95 9.84
CA GLU A 18 4.76 -5.34 10.82
C GLU A 18 5.30 -4.13 11.59
N THR A 19 5.66 -3.07 10.87
CA THR A 19 6.16 -1.81 11.47
C THR A 19 5.12 -1.18 12.39
N HIS A 20 3.85 -1.13 11.94
CA HIS A 20 2.74 -0.64 12.75
C HIS A 20 2.51 -1.49 14.01
N GLY A 21 2.59 -2.82 13.90
CA GLY A 21 2.49 -3.72 15.05
C GLY A 21 3.58 -3.46 16.09
N GLY A 22 4.82 -3.21 15.65
CA GLY A 22 5.92 -2.84 16.53
C GLY A 22 5.68 -1.53 17.28
N VAL A 23 5.15 -0.51 16.58
CA VAL A 23 4.77 0.79 17.17
C VAL A 23 3.69 0.63 18.24
N LEU A 24 2.66 -0.18 17.98
CA LEU A 24 1.60 -0.46 18.94
C LEU A 24 2.15 -1.18 20.18
N ALA A 25 2.96 -2.22 20.00
CA ALA A 25 3.53 -2.99 21.10
C ALA A 25 4.46 -2.14 21.99
N ALA A 26 5.26 -1.24 21.39
CA ALA A 26 6.09 -0.29 22.14
C ALA A 26 5.23 0.65 23.00
N ARG A 27 4.14 1.19 22.41
CA ARG A 27 3.19 2.05 23.13
C ARG A 27 2.53 1.32 24.30
N GLU A 28 2.14 0.06 24.13
CA GLU A 28 1.51 -0.75 25.19
C GLU A 28 2.44 -1.02 26.37
N ARG A 29 3.74 -1.19 26.12
CA ARG A 29 4.77 -1.36 27.17
C ARG A 29 5.15 -0.06 27.86
N GLY A 30 4.70 1.09 27.35
CA GLY A 30 5.11 2.41 27.83
C GLY A 30 6.52 2.81 27.37
N ASP A 31 7.05 2.15 26.34
CA ASP A 31 8.34 2.51 25.75
C ASP A 31 8.21 3.83 24.97
N GLU A 32 9.33 4.54 24.80
CA GLU A 32 9.39 5.67 23.88
C GLU A 32 9.08 5.19 22.45
N CYS A 33 8.03 5.76 21.85
CA CYS A 33 7.53 5.32 20.56
C CYS A 33 7.86 6.36 19.49
N VAL A 34 8.88 6.08 18.68
CA VAL A 34 9.28 6.92 17.55
C VAL A 34 8.64 6.39 16.27
N GLY A 35 7.93 7.27 15.55
CA GLY A 35 7.34 6.92 14.26
C GLY A 35 8.38 6.53 13.21
N THR A 36 8.02 5.60 12.32
CA THR A 36 8.88 5.17 11.21
C THR A 36 8.33 5.66 9.88
N VAL A 37 9.18 6.37 9.12
CA VAL A 37 8.93 6.69 7.71
C VAL A 37 9.51 5.57 6.83
N LEU A 38 8.66 4.94 6.02
CA LEU A 38 9.04 3.96 5.00
C LEU A 38 9.07 4.66 3.64
N LEU A 39 10.16 4.53 2.91
CA LEU A 39 10.24 4.92 1.49
C LEU A 39 10.19 3.68 0.61
N VAL A 40 9.45 3.73 -0.48
CA VAL A 40 9.30 2.62 -1.41
C VAL A 40 8.87 3.12 -2.80
N GLU A 41 9.36 2.46 -3.84
CA GLU A 41 8.81 2.51 -5.20
C GLU A 41 8.16 1.16 -5.51
N HIS A 42 7.00 1.15 -6.17
CA HIS A 42 6.29 -0.08 -6.48
C HIS A 42 6.69 -0.67 -7.83
N ASP A 43 7.03 -1.95 -7.83
CA ASP A 43 7.40 -2.72 -9.02
C ASP A 43 6.91 -4.18 -8.85
N PRO A 44 5.95 -4.66 -9.67
CA PRO A 44 5.32 -3.95 -10.80
C PRO A 44 4.48 -2.73 -10.36
N ALA A 45 4.18 -1.86 -11.33
CA ALA A 45 3.31 -0.72 -11.13
C ALA A 45 1.93 -1.16 -10.59
N VAL A 46 1.31 -0.34 -9.74
CA VAL A 46 0.10 -0.75 -9.03
C VAL A 46 -0.96 0.33 -9.02
N ILE A 47 -2.21 -0.08 -9.24
CA ILE A 47 -3.39 0.71 -8.94
C ILE A 47 -4.00 0.20 -7.63
N THR A 48 -4.10 1.07 -6.62
CA THR A 48 -4.76 0.73 -5.35
C THR A 48 -6.18 1.29 -5.33
N VAL A 49 -7.16 0.43 -5.05
CA VAL A 49 -8.59 0.77 -4.99
C VAL A 49 -9.07 0.67 -3.55
N SER A 50 -9.68 1.73 -3.03
CA SER A 50 -10.26 1.69 -1.69
C SER A 50 -11.57 0.89 -1.66
N ARG A 51 -12.00 0.51 -0.47
CA ARG A 51 -13.28 -0.20 -0.26
C ARG A 51 -14.50 0.73 -0.28
N ARG A 52 -14.35 2.00 -0.66
CA ARG A 52 -15.49 2.95 -0.71
C ARG A 52 -16.43 2.57 -1.85
N GLN A 53 -17.74 2.75 -1.62
CA GLN A 53 -18.74 2.54 -2.65
C GLN A 53 -18.44 3.44 -3.86
N GLY A 54 -18.40 2.85 -5.06
CA GLY A 54 -18.09 3.57 -6.29
C GLY A 54 -16.60 3.72 -6.61
N ALA A 55 -15.68 3.43 -5.68
CA ALA A 55 -14.24 3.58 -5.94
C ALA A 55 -13.77 2.74 -7.15
N ARG A 56 -14.26 1.50 -7.25
CA ARG A 56 -13.97 0.60 -8.38
C ARG A 56 -14.52 1.10 -9.72
N ALA A 57 -15.54 1.96 -9.73
CA ALA A 57 -16.07 2.55 -10.97
C ALA A 57 -15.10 3.55 -11.61
N HIS A 58 -14.10 4.04 -10.87
CA HIS A 58 -13.03 4.88 -11.42
C HIS A 58 -11.93 4.07 -12.14
N LEU A 59 -11.96 2.74 -12.07
CA LEU A 59 -11.08 1.89 -12.86
C LEU A 59 -11.67 1.71 -14.27
N VAL A 60 -11.17 2.50 -15.22
CA VAL A 60 -11.65 2.50 -16.62
C VAL A 60 -11.01 1.40 -17.46
N ALA A 61 -9.78 1.00 -17.12
CA ALA A 61 -9.05 -0.05 -17.83
C ALA A 61 -9.61 -1.44 -17.49
N ASP A 62 -9.82 -2.26 -18.51
CA ASP A 62 -10.17 -3.67 -18.33
C ASP A 62 -8.94 -4.53 -17.94
N ASP A 63 -9.20 -5.75 -17.47
CA ASP A 63 -8.17 -6.69 -17.02
C ASP A 63 -7.14 -7.00 -18.12
N GLY A 64 -7.56 -6.98 -19.40
CA GLY A 64 -6.67 -7.20 -20.54
C GLY A 64 -5.71 -6.04 -20.77
N MET A 65 -6.19 -4.80 -20.65
CA MET A 65 -5.35 -3.59 -20.71
C MET A 65 -4.34 -3.58 -19.57
N LEU A 66 -4.79 -3.87 -18.35
CA LEU A 66 -3.95 -3.90 -17.15
C LEU A 66 -2.86 -4.96 -17.25
N SER A 67 -3.22 -6.17 -17.69
CA SER A 67 -2.26 -7.26 -17.91
C SER A 67 -1.21 -6.91 -18.96
N ARG A 68 -1.61 -6.32 -20.10
CA ARG A 68 -0.66 -5.89 -21.14
C ARG A 68 0.26 -4.75 -20.68
N ALA A 69 -0.23 -3.88 -19.79
CA ALA A 69 0.54 -2.80 -19.21
C ALA A 69 1.43 -3.25 -18.04
N GLY A 70 1.30 -4.49 -17.56
CA GLY A 70 2.02 -4.98 -16.39
C GLY A 70 1.62 -4.27 -15.09
N VAL A 71 0.37 -3.84 -14.98
CA VAL A 71 -0.14 -3.09 -13.83
C VAL A 71 -0.97 -4.01 -12.93
N GLU A 72 -0.59 -4.10 -11.66
CA GLU A 72 -1.35 -4.81 -10.63
C GLU A 72 -2.53 -3.95 -10.14
N VAL A 73 -3.61 -4.61 -9.72
CA VAL A 73 -4.72 -3.94 -9.01
C VAL A 73 -4.83 -4.54 -7.61
N CYS A 74 -4.67 -3.72 -6.59
CA CYS A 74 -4.76 -4.14 -5.19
C CYS A 74 -5.87 -3.38 -4.45
N GLU A 75 -6.50 -4.04 -3.49
CA GLU A 75 -7.41 -3.38 -2.56
C GLU A 75 -6.66 -2.75 -1.38
N THR A 76 -7.20 -1.67 -0.84
CA THR A 76 -6.65 -0.97 0.32
C THR A 76 -7.77 -0.38 1.19
N ASP A 77 -7.48 -0.16 2.47
CA ASP A 77 -8.36 0.47 3.45
C ASP A 77 -8.05 1.95 3.69
N ARG A 78 -7.12 2.54 2.92
CA ARG A 78 -6.83 3.98 2.98
C ARG A 78 -8.03 4.83 2.56
N GLY A 79 -8.03 6.09 2.99
CA GLY A 79 -8.94 7.11 2.48
C GLY A 79 -8.72 7.44 1.00
N GLY A 80 -9.72 8.09 0.38
CA GLY A 80 -9.76 8.36 -1.06
C GLY A 80 -10.33 7.20 -1.86
N ASP A 81 -10.29 7.29 -3.20
CA ASP A 81 -10.97 6.33 -4.09
C ASP A 81 -9.97 5.38 -4.75
N ILE A 82 -9.26 5.82 -5.78
CA ILE A 82 -8.27 5.03 -6.51
C ILE A 82 -7.01 5.86 -6.74
N THR A 83 -5.83 5.23 -6.78
CA THR A 83 -4.59 5.91 -7.15
C THR A 83 -3.60 4.94 -7.80
N TYR A 84 -2.61 5.49 -8.50
CA TYR A 84 -1.56 4.76 -9.18
C TYR A 84 -0.21 5.06 -8.52
N HIS A 85 0.63 4.04 -8.40
CA HIS A 85 1.99 4.14 -7.89
C HIS A 85 2.96 3.41 -8.82
#